data_AF-A0A1Z7ZJ65-F1
#
_entry.id   AF-A0A1Z7ZJ65-F1
#
_cell.length_a   1.000
_cell.length_b   1.000
_cell.length_c   1.000
_cell.angle_alpha   90.00
_cell.angle_beta   90.00
_cell.angle_gamma   90.00
#
_symmetry.space_group_name_H-M   'P 1'
#
loop_
_entity.id
_entity.type
_entity.pdbx_description
1 polymer ?
#
loop_
_entity_poly.entity_id
_entity_poly.type
_entity_poly.pdbx_seq_one_letter_code
_entity_poly.pdbx_strand_id
1 'polypeptide(L)'
;MKKVILCLCCVVSTIGFSQQNNPVKTIHVFVALCDNVNQGIVPVPAKLGNGQDVKGNLYWSALYGVKTHFKNSKDWTLISSEKDIDNSILERVLFKHKTADVYLLADAYDGKYIKQTTIDFLEASAGRNSIKITHEEQTLKFGGDAQLLSYIGHDGLMEFDVEGNFIPVNTNKRDAIILACISKDFFKPYLKATKANPLVWTTGLMAPEAYTLKWAIDGWIINETDVQINERAAKAYNHYQKCGLKAAKRLLVTGY
;
A
#
# COMPACT_ATOMS: atom_id res chain seq x y z
N MET A 1 -31.55 39.94 63.78
CA MET A 1 -30.46 39.16 63.15
C MET A 1 -31.07 38.28 62.06
N LYS A 2 -30.99 38.70 60.78
CA LYS A 2 -31.53 37.93 59.64
C LYS A 2 -30.38 37.16 58.99
N LYS A 3 -30.45 35.82 59.01
CA LYS A 3 -29.50 34.94 58.31
C LYS A 3 -29.94 34.82 56.85
N VAL A 4 -29.10 35.26 55.92
CA VAL A 4 -29.27 35.04 54.48
C VAL A 4 -28.49 33.78 54.13
N ILE A 5 -29.20 32.75 53.65
CA ILE A 5 -28.60 31.51 53.13
C ILE A 5 -28.43 31.71 51.62
N LEU A 6 -27.18 31.77 51.17
CA LEU A 6 -26.84 31.85 49.75
C LEU A 6 -26.74 30.43 49.20
N CYS A 7 -27.69 30.04 48.34
CA CYS A 7 -27.70 28.74 47.67
C CYS A 7 -26.82 28.84 46.41
N LEU A 8 -25.69 28.13 46.41
CA LEU A 8 -24.75 28.09 45.30
C LEU A 8 -25.18 26.99 44.31
N CYS A 9 -25.80 27.37 43.20
CA CYS A 9 -26.10 26.45 42.11
C CYS A 9 -24.83 26.17 41.29
N CYS A 10 -24.20 25.02 41.50
CA CYS A 10 -23.16 24.51 40.61
C CYS A 10 -23.80 23.99 39.32
N VAL A 11 -23.63 24.74 38.23
CA VAL A 11 -23.96 24.29 36.87
C VAL A 11 -22.83 23.39 36.39
N VAL A 12 -23.07 22.07 36.35
CA VAL A 12 -22.15 21.11 35.76
C VAL A 12 -22.36 21.12 34.24
N SER A 13 -21.46 21.77 33.52
CA SER A 13 -21.43 21.73 32.06
C SER A 13 -20.89 20.38 31.59
N THR A 14 -21.74 19.51 31.08
CA THR A 14 -21.33 18.29 30.39
C THR A 14 -20.75 18.68 29.03
N ILE A 15 -19.43 18.88 28.96
CA ILE A 15 -18.72 18.98 27.69
C ILE A 15 -18.74 17.58 27.08
N GLY A 16 -19.71 17.34 26.18
CA GLY A 16 -19.70 16.17 25.32
C GLY A 16 -18.47 16.26 24.41
N PHE A 17 -17.46 15.41 24.66
CA PHE A 17 -16.39 15.18 23.70
C PHE A 17 -17.03 14.52 22.47
N SER A 18 -17.30 15.32 21.44
CA SER A 18 -17.53 14.79 20.10
C SER A 18 -16.25 14.07 19.67
N GLN A 19 -16.31 12.74 19.53
CA GLN A 19 -15.28 11.98 18.84
C GLN A 19 -15.21 12.55 17.42
N GLN A 20 -14.10 13.21 17.11
CA GLN A 20 -13.81 13.66 15.77
C GLN A 20 -13.60 12.39 14.93
N ASN A 21 -14.66 11.92 14.27
CA ASN A 21 -14.61 10.77 13.37
C ASN A 21 -13.75 11.14 12.18
N ASN A 22 -12.44 10.93 12.30
CA ASN A 22 -11.56 10.98 11.15
C ASN A 22 -12.05 9.93 10.14
N PRO A 23 -12.22 10.29 8.86
CA PRO A 23 -12.68 9.35 7.87
C PRO A 23 -11.70 8.17 7.78
N VAL A 24 -12.24 6.96 7.67
CA VAL A 24 -11.47 5.73 7.49
C VAL A 24 -10.46 5.92 6.36
N LYS A 25 -9.20 5.59 6.62
CA LYS A 25 -8.15 5.55 5.61
C LYS A 25 -8.06 4.15 5.01
N THR A 26 -7.98 4.04 3.69
CA THR A 26 -7.83 2.78 2.98
C THR A 26 -6.58 2.77 2.11
N ILE A 27 -5.90 1.63 2.14
CA ILE A 27 -4.69 1.34 1.38
C ILE A 27 -5.02 0.15 0.48
N HIS A 28 -4.66 0.20 -0.80
CA HIS A 28 -4.75 -0.96 -1.69
C HIS A 28 -3.37 -1.33 -2.25
N VAL A 29 -2.92 -2.56 -2.00
CA VAL A 29 -1.63 -3.10 -2.41
C VAL A 29 -1.82 -4.14 -3.53
N PHE A 30 -1.27 -3.85 -4.70
CA PHE A 30 -1.25 -4.71 -5.88
C PHE A 30 0.08 -5.45 -5.90
N VAL A 31 0.05 -6.77 -5.67
CA VAL A 31 1.24 -7.61 -5.62
C VAL A 31 1.34 -8.43 -6.90
N ALA A 32 2.26 -8.07 -7.79
CA ALA A 32 2.61 -8.91 -8.93
C ALA A 32 3.50 -10.05 -8.43
N LEU A 33 2.95 -11.26 -8.29
CA LEU A 33 3.70 -12.40 -7.74
C LEU A 33 4.94 -12.71 -8.58
N CYS A 34 6.04 -13.05 -7.90
CA CYS A 34 7.32 -13.39 -8.54
C CYS A 34 7.16 -14.63 -9.43
N ASP A 35 7.54 -14.54 -10.71
CA ASP A 35 7.36 -15.64 -11.66
C ASP A 35 8.59 -15.82 -12.57
N ASN A 36 9.35 -16.89 -12.35
CA ASN A 36 10.54 -17.21 -13.13
C ASN A 36 10.23 -17.57 -14.60
N VAL A 37 8.99 -17.97 -14.90
CA VAL A 37 8.60 -18.49 -16.22
C VAL A 37 8.05 -17.36 -17.07
N ASN A 38 7.21 -16.50 -16.49
CA ASN A 38 6.43 -15.51 -17.22
C ASN A 38 7.00 -14.08 -17.15
N GLN A 39 8.03 -13.83 -16.34
CA GLN A 39 8.63 -12.50 -16.17
C GLN A 39 10.11 -12.50 -16.57
N GLY A 40 10.59 -11.36 -17.07
CA GLY A 40 12.00 -11.14 -17.47
C GLY A 40 12.98 -11.03 -16.30
N ILE A 41 12.68 -11.65 -15.15
CA ILE A 41 13.48 -11.55 -13.94
C ILE A 41 14.72 -12.45 -13.99
N VAL A 42 15.74 -12.07 -13.22
CA VAL A 42 16.79 -13.03 -12.84
C VAL A 42 16.13 -14.13 -12.00
N PRO A 43 16.18 -15.41 -12.41
CA PRO A 43 15.45 -16.45 -11.71
C PRO A 43 15.84 -16.56 -10.24
N VAL A 44 14.82 -16.62 -9.38
CA VAL A 44 14.98 -16.91 -7.95
C VAL A 44 14.79 -18.42 -7.70
N PRO A 45 15.03 -18.96 -6.50
CA PRO A 45 14.73 -20.37 -6.22
C PRO A 45 13.29 -20.73 -6.61
N ALA A 46 13.09 -21.89 -7.26
CA ALA A 46 11.82 -22.25 -7.91
C ALA A 46 10.58 -22.13 -7.01
N LYS A 47 10.71 -22.43 -5.71
CA LYS A 47 9.64 -22.27 -4.73
C LYS A 47 9.19 -20.81 -4.53
N LEU A 48 10.13 -19.87 -4.60
CA LEU A 48 9.89 -18.44 -4.41
C LEU A 48 9.40 -17.77 -5.70
N GLY A 49 9.83 -18.29 -6.85
CA GLY A 49 9.53 -17.77 -8.19
C GLY A 49 8.41 -18.51 -8.92
N ASN A 50 7.52 -19.20 -8.20
CA ASN A 50 6.30 -19.75 -8.78
C ASN A 50 5.18 -18.70 -8.65
N GLY A 51 4.81 -18.07 -9.77
CA GLY A 51 3.80 -17.02 -9.83
C GLY A 51 2.38 -17.49 -9.54
N GLN A 52 2.14 -18.80 -9.51
CA GLN A 52 0.84 -19.41 -9.23
C GLN A 52 0.76 -19.99 -7.80
N ASP A 53 1.84 -19.95 -7.02
CA ASP A 53 1.86 -20.44 -5.63
C ASP A 53 1.89 -19.30 -4.61
N VAL A 54 0.71 -18.91 -4.14
CA VAL A 54 0.57 -17.90 -3.07
C VAL A 54 1.27 -18.31 -1.75
N LYS A 55 1.52 -19.59 -1.47
CA LYS A 55 2.12 -20.00 -0.19
C LYS A 55 3.64 -19.82 -0.17
N GLY A 56 4.28 -20.06 -1.30
CA GLY A 56 5.74 -19.99 -1.45
C GLY A 56 6.26 -18.67 -1.98
N ASN A 57 5.42 -17.86 -2.64
CA ASN A 57 5.89 -16.74 -3.45
C ASN A 57 6.68 -15.69 -2.66
N LEU A 58 7.77 -15.22 -3.27
CA LEU A 58 8.70 -14.22 -2.73
C LEU A 58 8.00 -12.95 -2.22
N TYR A 59 7.06 -12.43 -3.01
CA TYR A 59 6.44 -11.13 -2.73
C TYR A 59 5.17 -11.22 -1.88
N TRP A 60 4.70 -12.44 -1.55
CA TRP A 60 3.43 -12.64 -0.84
C TRP A 60 3.55 -13.35 0.50
N SER A 61 3.87 -14.65 0.50
CA SER A 61 3.87 -15.45 1.74
C SER A 61 5.26 -15.93 2.17
N ALA A 62 6.29 -15.77 1.36
CA ALA A 62 7.67 -15.94 1.83
C ALA A 62 7.99 -14.91 2.94
N LEU A 63 9.07 -15.17 3.69
CA LEU A 63 9.57 -14.39 4.84
C LEU A 63 9.14 -12.90 4.90
N TYR A 64 9.46 -12.12 3.86
CA TYR A 64 9.18 -10.69 3.76
C TYR A 64 8.12 -10.31 2.71
N GLY A 65 7.37 -11.28 2.21
CA GLY A 65 6.21 -11.05 1.36
C GLY A 65 5.08 -10.33 2.10
N VAL A 66 4.21 -9.63 1.36
CA VAL A 66 3.19 -8.72 1.93
C VAL A 66 2.32 -9.40 2.97
N LYS A 67 1.66 -10.51 2.63
CA LYS A 67 0.77 -11.21 3.56
C LYS A 67 1.49 -11.64 4.83
N THR A 68 2.65 -12.29 4.69
CA THR A 68 3.41 -12.80 5.84
C THR A 68 3.94 -11.67 6.71
N HIS A 69 4.52 -10.62 6.10
CA HIS A 69 5.11 -9.51 6.82
C HIS A 69 4.05 -8.72 7.63
N PHE A 70 2.90 -8.41 7.02
CA PHE A 70 1.82 -7.69 7.70
C PHE A 70 1.13 -8.57 8.75
N LYS A 71 0.89 -9.86 8.48
CA LYS A 71 0.32 -10.78 9.47
C LYS A 71 1.19 -10.95 10.72
N ASN A 72 2.51 -10.95 10.55
CA ASN A 72 3.46 -11.07 11.66
C ASN A 72 3.78 -9.72 12.33
N SER A 73 3.27 -8.61 11.78
CA SER A 73 3.46 -7.29 12.37
C SER A 73 2.70 -7.15 13.69
N LYS A 74 3.26 -6.37 14.62
CA LYS A 74 2.58 -6.04 15.87
C LYS A 74 1.43 -5.06 15.65
N ASP A 75 1.40 -4.34 14.54
CA ASP A 75 0.50 -3.21 14.30
C ASP A 75 -0.75 -3.58 13.49
N TRP A 76 -0.76 -4.76 12.86
CA TRP A 76 -1.82 -5.18 11.96
C TRP A 76 -2.49 -6.47 12.43
N THR A 77 -3.79 -6.57 12.17
CA THR A 77 -4.60 -7.78 12.36
C THR A 77 -5.12 -8.22 11.01
N LEU A 78 -4.91 -9.49 10.65
CA LEU A 78 -5.53 -10.09 9.47
C LEU A 78 -7.01 -10.32 9.75
N ILE A 79 -7.87 -9.71 8.96
CA ILE A 79 -9.34 -9.76 9.08
C ILE A 79 -9.92 -10.86 8.21
N SER A 80 -9.54 -10.90 6.93
CA SER A 80 -9.98 -11.93 5.98
C SER A 80 -8.86 -12.34 5.03
N SER A 81 -9.00 -13.53 4.46
CA SER A 81 -8.10 -14.11 3.45
C SER A 81 -8.96 -14.96 2.53
N GLU A 82 -9.29 -14.40 1.37
CA GLU A 82 -10.17 -15.00 0.36
C GLU A 82 -9.33 -15.43 -0.83
N LYS A 83 -9.60 -16.61 -1.39
CA LYS A 83 -8.85 -17.18 -2.51
C LYS A 83 -9.70 -17.21 -3.77
N ASP A 84 -9.03 -17.35 -4.91
CA ASP A 84 -9.66 -17.55 -6.21
C ASP A 84 -10.68 -16.42 -6.51
N ILE A 85 -10.24 -15.17 -6.31
CA ILE A 85 -11.08 -13.97 -6.41
C ILE A 85 -11.56 -13.78 -7.83
N ASP A 86 -10.64 -13.91 -8.79
CA ASP A 86 -10.91 -13.98 -10.21
C ASP A 86 -9.75 -14.69 -10.93
N ASN A 87 -9.76 -14.68 -12.26
CA ASN A 87 -8.73 -15.36 -13.07
C ASN A 87 -7.31 -14.83 -12.83
N SER A 88 -7.17 -13.57 -12.43
CA SER A 88 -5.90 -12.87 -12.25
C SER A 88 -5.48 -12.72 -10.79
N ILE A 89 -6.43 -12.68 -9.84
CA ILE A 89 -6.16 -12.50 -8.41
C ILE A 89 -6.37 -13.82 -7.66
N LEU A 90 -5.28 -14.42 -7.19
CA LEU A 90 -5.27 -15.72 -6.53
C LEU A 90 -5.68 -15.63 -5.06
N GLU A 91 -5.35 -14.53 -4.39
CA GLU A 91 -5.69 -14.32 -3.00
C GLU A 91 -5.83 -12.83 -2.68
N ARG A 92 -6.89 -12.46 -1.96
CA ARG A 92 -7.13 -11.13 -1.41
C ARG A 92 -7.13 -11.21 0.11
N VAL A 93 -6.42 -10.31 0.76
CA VAL A 93 -6.37 -10.21 2.22
C VAL A 93 -6.76 -8.82 2.69
N LEU A 94 -7.58 -8.76 3.72
CA LEU A 94 -7.94 -7.52 4.41
C LEU A 94 -7.21 -7.47 5.75
N PHE A 95 -6.50 -6.39 6.01
CA PHE A 95 -5.89 -6.09 7.30
C PHE A 95 -6.50 -4.84 7.92
N LYS A 96 -6.56 -4.82 9.25
CA LYS A 96 -6.93 -3.65 10.07
C LYS A 96 -5.73 -3.24 10.92
N HIS A 97 -5.38 -1.95 10.88
CA HIS A 97 -4.42 -1.39 11.82
C HIS A 97 -5.00 -1.40 13.24
N LYS A 98 -4.22 -1.85 14.23
CA LYS A 98 -4.73 -2.12 15.58
C LYS A 98 -5.11 -0.87 16.37
N THR A 99 -4.48 0.27 16.08
CA THR A 99 -4.64 1.51 16.86
C THR A 99 -5.11 2.71 16.04
N ALA A 100 -5.28 2.55 14.72
CA ALA A 100 -5.66 3.64 13.83
C ALA A 100 -6.82 3.20 12.95
N ASP A 101 -7.63 4.16 12.51
CA ASP A 101 -8.76 3.86 11.64
C ASP A 101 -8.34 3.65 10.16
N VAL A 102 -7.48 2.65 9.95
CA VAL A 102 -6.84 2.35 8.67
C VAL A 102 -7.06 0.88 8.30
N TYR A 103 -7.46 0.64 7.06
CA TYR A 103 -7.55 -0.70 6.48
C TYR A 103 -6.62 -0.83 5.28
N LEU A 104 -6.06 -2.02 5.11
CA LEU A 104 -5.20 -2.37 3.99
C LEU A 104 -5.78 -3.59 3.29
N LEU A 105 -6.17 -3.42 2.03
CA LEU A 105 -6.48 -4.51 1.12
C LEU A 105 -5.21 -4.84 0.34
N ALA A 106 -4.87 -6.12 0.22
CA ALA A 106 -3.80 -6.56 -0.65
C ALA A 106 -4.27 -7.70 -1.54
N ASP A 107 -3.91 -7.62 -2.81
CA ASP A 107 -4.25 -8.60 -3.85
C ASP A 107 -2.97 -9.24 -4.40
N ALA A 108 -2.89 -10.56 -4.29
CA ALA A 108 -1.88 -11.38 -4.93
C ALA A 108 -2.31 -11.76 -6.34
N TYR A 109 -1.76 -11.04 -7.31
CA TYR A 109 -1.97 -11.34 -8.72
C TYR A 109 -1.09 -12.50 -9.15
N ASP A 110 -1.69 -13.49 -9.82
CA ASP A 110 -0.95 -14.54 -10.51
C ASP A 110 0.14 -13.90 -11.39
N GLY A 111 1.39 -14.33 -11.18
CA GLY A 111 2.56 -13.69 -11.76
C GLY A 111 2.57 -13.64 -13.29
N LYS A 112 1.82 -14.52 -13.97
CA LYS A 112 1.65 -14.48 -15.42
C LYS A 112 0.81 -13.28 -15.91
N TYR A 113 0.04 -12.67 -15.01
CA TYR A 113 -0.79 -11.49 -15.29
C TYR A 113 -0.18 -10.17 -14.81
N ILE A 114 1.15 -10.09 -14.68
CA ILE A 114 1.85 -8.85 -14.29
C ILE A 114 1.45 -7.62 -15.13
N LYS A 115 1.14 -7.81 -16.42
CA LYS A 115 0.63 -6.75 -17.28
C LYS A 115 -0.72 -6.22 -16.78
N GLN A 116 -1.65 -7.10 -16.43
CA GLN A 116 -2.94 -6.72 -15.86
C GLN A 116 -2.78 -6.06 -14.50
N THR A 117 -1.90 -6.59 -13.63
CA THR A 117 -1.59 -5.96 -12.33
C THR A 117 -1.12 -4.51 -12.49
N THR A 118 -0.29 -4.27 -13.50
CA THR A 118 0.24 -2.93 -13.81
C THR A 118 -0.86 -2.00 -14.31
N ILE A 119 -1.73 -2.48 -15.20
CA ILE A 119 -2.90 -1.73 -15.68
C ILE A 119 -3.85 -1.39 -14.52
N ASP A 120 -4.20 -2.38 -13.70
CA ASP A 120 -5.14 -2.20 -12.58
C ASP A 120 -4.62 -1.19 -11.56
N PHE A 121 -3.33 -1.24 -11.22
CA PHE A 121 -2.69 -0.27 -10.34
C PHE A 121 -2.74 1.16 -10.93
N LEU A 122 -2.46 1.31 -12.22
CA LEU A 122 -2.46 2.61 -12.88
C LEU A 122 -3.89 3.16 -13.06
N GLU A 123 -4.86 2.33 -13.40
CA GLU A 123 -6.26 2.72 -13.48
C GLU A 123 -6.85 3.06 -12.10
N ALA A 124 -6.49 2.31 -11.06
CA ALA A 124 -6.81 2.66 -9.68
C ALA A 124 -6.18 4.02 -9.30
N SER A 125 -4.95 4.30 -9.74
CA SER A 125 -4.30 5.59 -9.53
C SER A 125 -5.06 6.74 -10.23
N ALA A 126 -5.74 6.47 -11.35
CA ALA A 126 -6.65 7.39 -12.01
C ALA A 126 -8.05 7.47 -11.36
N GLY A 127 -8.31 6.70 -10.31
CA GLY A 127 -9.59 6.70 -9.61
C GLY A 127 -10.65 5.75 -10.15
N ARG A 128 -10.22 4.75 -10.91
CA ARG A 128 -11.10 3.73 -11.50
C ARG A 128 -11.03 2.44 -10.69
N ASN A 129 -11.84 1.47 -11.07
CA ASN A 129 -11.83 0.11 -10.49
C ASN A 129 -12.05 0.16 -8.97
N SER A 130 -13.00 0.98 -8.52
CA SER A 130 -13.39 1.06 -7.12
C SER A 130 -13.93 -0.28 -6.63
N ILE A 131 -13.46 -0.72 -5.46
CA ILE A 131 -13.89 -1.95 -4.79
C ILE A 131 -14.56 -1.55 -3.48
N LYS A 132 -15.70 -2.16 -3.17
CA LYS A 132 -16.39 -1.97 -1.89
C LYS A 132 -16.35 -3.27 -1.11
N ILE A 133 -15.87 -3.21 0.12
CA ILE A 133 -15.89 -4.34 1.06
C ILE A 133 -16.67 -3.92 2.29
N THR A 134 -17.69 -4.70 2.64
CA THR A 134 -18.41 -4.52 3.90
C THR A 134 -17.68 -5.29 4.99
N HIS A 135 -17.29 -4.59 6.06
CA HIS A 135 -16.73 -5.21 7.26
C HIS A 135 -17.45 -4.61 8.47
N GLU A 136 -18.05 -5.48 9.28
CA GLU A 136 -19.01 -5.08 10.32
C GLU A 136 -20.13 -4.21 9.71
N GLU A 137 -20.32 -2.99 10.21
CA GLU A 137 -21.34 -2.05 9.72
C GLU A 137 -20.73 -0.97 8.78
N GLN A 138 -19.44 -1.07 8.45
CA GLN A 138 -18.73 -0.09 7.63
C GLN A 138 -18.55 -0.58 6.19
N THR A 139 -18.82 0.29 5.22
CA THR A 139 -18.42 0.06 3.82
C THR A 139 -17.06 0.69 3.57
N LEU A 140 -16.05 -0.17 3.44
CA LEU A 140 -14.68 0.20 3.08
C LEU A 140 -14.56 0.33 1.57
N LYS A 141 -13.83 1.35 1.09
CA LYS A 141 -13.61 1.59 -0.33
C LYS A 141 -12.14 1.47 -0.70
N PHE A 142 -11.83 0.63 -1.68
CA PHE A 142 -10.49 0.35 -2.19
C PHE A 142 -10.43 0.58 -3.71
N GLY A 143 -9.30 0.25 -4.34
CA GLY A 143 -9.07 0.57 -5.75
C GLY A 143 -9.04 2.07 -5.96
N GLY A 144 -9.75 2.58 -6.95
CA GLY A 144 -9.82 4.02 -7.27
C GLY A 144 -10.33 4.94 -6.15
N ASP A 145 -10.94 4.39 -5.11
CA ASP A 145 -11.39 5.14 -3.94
C ASP A 145 -10.41 5.10 -2.75
N ALA A 146 -9.32 4.33 -2.84
CA ALA A 146 -8.29 4.30 -1.80
C ALA A 146 -7.47 5.60 -1.77
N GLN A 147 -7.05 6.03 -0.58
CA GLN A 147 -6.18 7.21 -0.45
C GLN A 147 -4.71 6.89 -0.73
N LEU A 148 -4.28 5.64 -0.51
CA LEU A 148 -2.93 5.17 -0.83
C LEU A 148 -2.99 3.89 -1.67
N LEU A 149 -2.25 3.88 -2.76
CA LEU A 149 -2.08 2.74 -3.65
C LEU A 149 -0.63 2.28 -3.60
N SER A 150 -0.40 0.98 -3.63
CA SER A 150 0.95 0.44 -3.70
C SER A 150 1.06 -0.64 -4.77
N TYR A 151 2.12 -0.58 -5.55
CA TYR A 151 2.57 -1.68 -6.41
C TYR A 151 3.82 -2.32 -5.80
N ILE A 152 3.90 -3.65 -5.79
CA ILE A 152 5.07 -4.39 -5.34
C ILE A 152 5.29 -5.63 -6.19
N GLY A 153 6.52 -5.80 -6.68
CA GLY A 153 6.92 -6.94 -7.49
C GLY A 153 7.98 -6.57 -8.52
N HIS A 154 8.07 -7.38 -9.57
CA HIS A 154 8.90 -7.06 -10.73
C HIS A 154 8.37 -5.82 -11.46
N ASP A 155 9.25 -5.04 -12.12
CA ASP A 155 8.81 -3.92 -12.95
C ASP A 155 8.48 -4.44 -14.36
N GLY A 156 7.22 -4.80 -14.58
CA GLY A 156 6.77 -5.28 -15.89
C GLY A 156 6.91 -4.25 -17.03
N LEU A 157 6.99 -2.95 -16.70
CA LEU A 157 7.19 -1.91 -17.71
C LEU A 157 8.62 -1.91 -18.29
N MET A 158 9.53 -2.69 -17.69
CA MET A 158 10.83 -2.97 -18.29
C MET A 158 10.75 -3.89 -19.51
N GLU A 159 9.68 -4.67 -19.66
CA GLU A 159 9.49 -5.62 -20.78
C GLU A 159 8.35 -5.25 -21.72
N PHE A 160 7.38 -4.46 -21.28
CA PHE A 160 6.23 -4.11 -22.09
C PHE A 160 5.65 -2.74 -21.76
N ASP A 161 5.03 -2.12 -22.77
CA ASP A 161 4.14 -0.99 -22.54
C ASP A 161 2.73 -1.46 -22.15
N VAL A 162 1.98 -0.57 -21.51
CA VAL A 162 0.58 -0.76 -21.17
C VAL A 162 -0.30 0.33 -21.75
N GLU A 163 -1.51 -0.06 -22.12
CA GLU A 163 -2.60 0.84 -22.51
C GLU A 163 -3.75 0.66 -21.53
N GLY A 164 -4.43 1.75 -21.19
CA GLY A 164 -5.51 1.74 -20.21
C GLY A 164 -6.02 3.14 -19.92
N ASN A 165 -7.02 3.24 -19.05
CA ASN A 165 -7.70 4.51 -18.78
C ASN A 165 -7.01 5.30 -17.66
N PHE A 166 -5.85 5.86 -17.97
CA PHE A 166 -5.00 6.54 -16.97
C PHE A 166 -5.39 7.99 -16.68
N ILE A 167 -6.42 8.53 -17.36
CA ILE A 167 -6.92 9.89 -17.10
C ILE A 167 -7.80 9.90 -15.85
N PRO A 168 -7.54 10.81 -14.88
CA PRO A 168 -8.29 10.88 -13.63
C PRO A 168 -9.78 11.12 -13.83
N VAL A 169 -10.60 10.32 -13.16
CA VAL A 169 -12.07 10.46 -13.20
C VAL A 169 -12.63 11.40 -12.13
N ASN A 170 -11.79 11.84 -11.21
CA ASN A 170 -12.13 12.78 -10.15
C ASN A 170 -10.88 13.53 -9.65
N THR A 171 -11.08 14.46 -8.71
CA THR A 171 -10.02 15.30 -8.12
C THR A 171 -9.50 14.77 -6.79
N ASN A 172 -9.87 13.54 -6.39
CA ASN A 172 -9.40 12.97 -5.13
C ASN A 172 -7.89 12.77 -5.21
N LYS A 173 -7.18 13.18 -4.16
CA LYS A 173 -5.74 12.92 -4.05
C LYS A 173 -5.51 11.44 -3.78
N ARG A 174 -4.56 10.85 -4.48
CA ARG A 174 -4.08 9.49 -4.25
C ARG A 174 -2.58 9.53 -4.16
N ASP A 175 -2.07 8.94 -3.09
CA ASP A 175 -0.66 8.68 -2.94
C ASP A 175 -0.31 7.32 -3.56
N ALA A 176 0.93 7.19 -4.04
CA ALA A 176 1.43 5.98 -4.68
C ALA A 176 2.79 5.57 -4.09
N ILE A 177 2.94 4.28 -3.80
CA ILE A 177 4.21 3.63 -3.47
C ILE A 177 4.48 2.54 -4.51
N ILE A 178 5.62 2.58 -5.19
CA ILE A 178 5.96 1.60 -6.24
C ILE A 178 7.31 0.97 -5.87
N LEU A 179 7.25 -0.24 -5.33
CA LEU A 179 8.41 -1.05 -5.02
C LEU A 179 8.65 -2.04 -6.16
N ALA A 180 9.39 -1.58 -7.16
CA ALA A 180 9.85 -2.35 -8.30
C ALA A 180 11.18 -1.77 -8.79
N CYS A 181 11.92 -2.47 -9.62
CA CYS A 181 13.23 -2.02 -10.12
C CYS A 181 13.11 -0.84 -11.10
N ILE A 182 13.87 0.24 -10.90
CA ILE A 182 13.92 1.40 -11.81
C ILE A 182 12.52 2.04 -12.02
N SER A 183 11.64 1.89 -11.04
CA SER A 183 10.22 2.21 -11.20
C SER A 183 9.96 3.69 -11.45
N LYS A 184 10.85 4.59 -11.00
CA LYS A 184 10.73 6.02 -11.28
C LYS A 184 10.78 6.32 -12.78
N ASP A 185 11.64 5.65 -13.56
CA ASP A 185 11.75 5.99 -14.98
C ASP A 185 10.61 5.38 -15.79
N PHE A 186 10.29 4.11 -15.54
CA PHE A 186 9.26 3.38 -16.29
C PHE A 186 7.83 3.79 -15.92
N PHE A 187 7.50 3.96 -14.64
CA PHE A 187 6.14 4.34 -14.24
C PHE A 187 5.85 5.84 -14.38
N LYS A 188 6.87 6.73 -14.41
CA LYS A 188 6.66 8.18 -14.42
C LYS A 188 5.74 8.71 -15.52
N PRO A 189 5.83 8.32 -16.81
CA PRO A 189 4.87 8.81 -17.81
C PRO A 189 3.43 8.43 -17.45
N TYR A 190 3.20 7.19 -17.03
CA TYR A 190 1.88 6.70 -16.64
C TYR A 190 1.37 7.37 -15.37
N LEU A 191 2.19 7.44 -14.32
CA LEU A 191 1.79 8.02 -13.03
C LEU A 191 1.58 9.54 -13.13
N LYS A 192 2.27 10.24 -14.03
CA LYS A 192 1.95 11.65 -14.35
C LYS A 192 0.57 11.78 -14.96
N ALA A 193 0.18 10.86 -15.86
CA ALA A 193 -1.14 10.88 -16.47
C ALA A 193 -2.25 10.72 -15.42
N THR A 194 -2.04 9.87 -14.41
CA THR A 194 -2.99 9.62 -13.32
C THR A 194 -3.04 10.73 -12.25
N LYS A 195 -2.09 11.68 -12.28
CA LYS A 195 -1.93 12.74 -11.27
C LYS A 195 -1.76 12.22 -9.82
N ALA A 196 -1.43 10.94 -9.64
CA ALA A 196 -1.15 10.38 -8.32
C ALA A 196 0.20 10.90 -7.78
N ASN A 197 0.30 11.09 -6.47
CA ASN A 197 1.50 11.60 -5.82
C ASN A 197 2.48 10.46 -5.47
N PRO A 198 3.68 10.37 -6.08
CA PRO A 198 4.64 9.32 -5.76
C PRO A 198 5.36 9.58 -4.43
N LEU A 199 4.95 8.86 -3.38
CA LEU A 199 5.61 8.91 -2.07
C LEU A 199 6.93 8.14 -2.06
N VAL A 200 6.97 6.98 -2.70
CA VAL A 200 8.17 6.13 -2.76
C VAL A 200 8.21 5.38 -4.09
N TRP A 201 9.31 5.49 -4.80
CA TRP A 201 9.65 4.68 -5.97
C TRP A 201 11.16 4.65 -6.17
N THR A 202 11.67 3.84 -7.10
CA THR A 202 13.10 3.51 -7.17
C THR A 202 13.80 4.08 -8.39
N THR A 203 15.09 4.37 -8.25
CA THR A 203 15.98 4.82 -9.33
C THR A 203 16.87 3.70 -9.89
N GLY A 204 16.76 2.49 -9.34
CA GLY A 204 17.68 1.39 -9.62
C GLY A 204 17.09 0.04 -9.28
N LEU A 205 17.90 -1.01 -9.43
CA LEU A 205 17.50 -2.36 -9.02
C LEU A 205 17.29 -2.42 -7.50
N MET A 206 16.24 -3.11 -7.08
CA MET A 206 15.90 -3.26 -5.67
C MET A 206 15.39 -4.68 -5.36
N ALA A 207 15.26 -5.01 -4.07
CA ALA A 207 14.53 -6.18 -3.61
C ALA A 207 13.13 -5.73 -3.16
N PRO A 208 12.06 -5.97 -3.93
CA PRO A 208 10.74 -5.39 -3.68
C PRO A 208 9.98 -6.20 -2.62
N GLU A 209 10.32 -5.95 -1.36
CA GLU A 209 9.80 -6.69 -0.20
C GLU A 209 9.05 -5.77 0.77
N ALA A 210 8.14 -6.36 1.55
CA ALA A 210 7.11 -5.64 2.30
C ALA A 210 7.63 -4.81 3.48
N TYR A 211 8.85 -5.01 3.96
CA TYR A 211 9.40 -4.18 5.04
C TYR A 211 9.54 -2.71 4.65
N THR A 212 9.90 -2.44 3.38
CA THR A 212 10.01 -1.06 2.88
C THR A 212 8.63 -0.42 2.84
N LEU A 213 7.65 -1.18 2.35
CA LEU A 213 6.25 -0.77 2.29
C LEU A 213 5.69 -0.47 3.69
N LYS A 214 5.89 -1.36 4.65
CA LYS A 214 5.37 -1.20 6.01
C LYS A 214 5.88 0.08 6.67
N TRP A 215 7.19 0.36 6.59
CA TRP A 215 7.76 1.56 7.20
C TRP A 215 7.29 2.85 6.52
N ALA A 216 7.11 2.84 5.20
CA ALA A 216 6.53 3.97 4.47
C ALA A 216 5.06 4.20 4.90
N ILE A 217 4.27 3.13 4.98
CA ILE A 217 2.88 3.17 5.43
C ILE A 217 2.77 3.71 6.87
N ASP A 218 3.69 3.36 7.76
CA ASP A 218 3.68 3.89 9.14
C ASP A 218 3.76 5.42 9.17
N GLY A 219 4.63 6.01 8.34
CA GLY A 219 4.73 7.45 8.19
C GLY A 219 3.46 8.05 7.60
N TRP A 220 2.91 7.40 6.57
CA TRP A 220 1.67 7.83 5.92
C TRP A 220 0.46 7.82 6.87
N ILE A 221 0.34 6.79 7.72
CA ILE A 221 -0.73 6.67 8.71
C ILE A 221 -0.76 7.89 9.64
N ILE A 222 0.42 8.33 10.10
CA ILE A 222 0.58 9.46 11.01
C ILE A 222 0.73 10.83 10.31
N ASN A 223 0.46 10.90 9.01
CA ASN A 223 0.53 12.12 8.18
C ASN A 223 1.92 12.78 8.16
N GLU A 224 2.99 11.98 8.12
CA GLU A 224 4.30 12.50 7.80
C GLU A 224 4.35 13.10 6.39
N THR A 225 5.29 14.02 6.17
CA THR A 225 5.57 14.59 4.85
C THR A 225 6.18 13.54 3.91
N ASP A 226 6.05 13.76 2.60
CA ASP A 226 6.61 12.91 1.55
C ASP A 226 8.11 12.60 1.78
N VAL A 227 8.88 13.59 2.21
CA VAL A 227 10.32 13.43 2.52
C VAL A 227 10.54 12.54 3.75
N GLN A 228 9.70 12.65 4.78
CA GLN A 228 9.79 11.80 5.97
C GLN A 228 9.38 10.35 5.66
N ILE A 229 8.33 10.16 4.86
CA ILE A 229 7.90 8.84 4.39
C ILE A 229 8.99 8.18 3.55
N ASN A 230 9.60 8.94 2.63
CA ASN A 230 10.76 8.50 1.86
C ASN A 230 11.95 8.11 2.74
N GLU A 231 12.27 8.91 3.77
CA GLU A 231 13.34 8.62 4.73
C GLU A 231 13.07 7.31 5.49
N ARG A 232 11.82 7.03 5.86
CA ARG A 232 11.43 5.76 6.49
C ARG A 232 11.66 4.58 5.56
N ALA A 233 11.26 4.69 4.29
CA ALA A 233 11.50 3.67 3.29
C ALA A 233 13.01 3.39 3.13
N ALA A 234 13.84 4.43 3.01
CA ALA A 234 15.29 4.29 2.91
C ALA A 234 15.92 3.65 4.15
N LYS A 235 15.47 4.02 5.36
CA LYS A 235 15.92 3.41 6.61
C LYS A 235 15.54 1.93 6.70
N ALA A 236 14.31 1.59 6.31
CA ALA A 236 13.84 0.21 6.26
C ALA A 236 14.71 -0.61 5.30
N TYR A 237 14.86 -0.13 4.06
CA TYR A 237 15.65 -0.84 3.05
C TYR A 237 17.09 -1.06 3.50
N ASN A 238 17.76 -0.04 4.07
CA ASN A 238 19.08 -0.20 4.65
C ASN A 238 19.10 -1.18 5.85
N HIS A 239 18.07 -1.19 6.69
CA HIS A 239 17.99 -2.11 7.82
C HIS A 239 17.99 -3.57 7.38
N TYR A 240 17.27 -3.91 6.31
CA TYR A 240 17.18 -5.30 5.82
C TYR A 240 18.29 -5.66 4.83
N GLN A 241 18.58 -4.78 3.86
CA GLN A 241 19.53 -5.06 2.78
C GLN A 241 20.98 -4.67 3.10
N LYS A 242 21.22 -3.96 4.22
CA LYS A 242 22.56 -3.57 4.71
C LYS A 242 23.41 -2.81 3.67
N CYS A 243 22.77 -2.11 2.72
CA CYS A 243 23.43 -1.43 1.61
C CYS A 243 24.05 -0.06 1.97
N GLY A 244 23.83 0.43 3.20
CA GLY A 244 24.21 1.75 3.65
C GLY A 244 23.13 2.80 3.38
N LEU A 245 22.82 3.63 4.38
CA LEU A 245 21.73 4.61 4.31
C LEU A 245 21.90 5.59 3.13
N LYS A 246 23.13 6.01 2.82
CA LYS A 246 23.40 6.90 1.68
C LYS A 246 23.03 6.24 0.34
N ALA A 247 23.23 4.93 0.19
CA ALA A 247 22.83 4.21 -1.01
C ALA A 247 21.31 4.04 -1.06
N ALA A 248 20.68 3.65 0.06
CA ALA A 248 19.23 3.52 0.15
C ALA A 248 18.48 4.82 -0.18
N LYS A 249 19.00 5.99 0.26
CA LYS A 249 18.42 7.31 -0.08
C LYS A 249 18.59 7.72 -1.55
N ARG A 250 19.60 7.17 -2.25
CA ARG A 250 19.74 7.38 -3.70
C ARG A 250 18.80 6.46 -4.47
N LEU A 251 18.56 5.26 -3.94
CA LEU A 251 17.70 4.25 -4.55
C LEU A 251 16.23 4.63 -4.41
N LEU A 252 15.76 4.92 -3.18
CA LEU A 252 14.37 5.21 -2.87
C LEU A 252 14.16 6.72 -2.84
N VAL A 253 13.31 7.23 -3.71
CA VAL A 253 13.05 8.68 -3.87
C VAL A 253 11.55 8.98 -3.81
N THR A 254 11.20 10.26 -3.74
CA THR A 254 9.81 10.77 -3.77
C THR A 254 9.72 11.91 -4.79
N GLY A 255 8.52 12.19 -5.30
CA GLY A 255 8.29 13.26 -6.28
C GLY A 255 8.83 12.96 -7.68
N TYR A 256 8.40 13.78 -8.64
CA TYR A 256 8.68 13.65 -10.08
C TYR A 256 10.10 14.04 -10.49
#